data_AF-A0A3D1TFX2-F1
#
_entry.id   AF-A0A3D1TFX2-F1
#
_cell.length_a   1.000
_cell.length_b   1.000
_cell.length_c   1.000
_cell.angle_alpha   90.00
_cell.angle_beta   90.00
_cell.angle_gamma   90.00
#
_symmetry.space_group_name_H-M   'P 1'
#
loop_
_entity.id
_entity.type
_entity.pdbx_description
1 polymer ?
#
loop_
_entity_poly.entity_id
_entity_poly.type
_entity_poly.pdbx_seq_one_letter_code
_entity_poly.pdbx_strand_id
1 'polypeptide(L)' 'MEMDQIDSLAASSLEGYLVRKNLVRTFSRQFPVPTYVVEFLLGRYCASIDQDEIHEGLEIVQRQLQSRTVKAGEEEL' A
#
# COMPACT_ATOMS: atom_id res chain seq x y z
N MET A 1 6.09 10.16 -12.94
CA MET A 1 6.27 11.31 -12.04
C MET A 1 7.74 11.33 -11.68
N GLU A 2 8.40 12.45 -11.88
CA GLU A 2 9.82 12.60 -11.58
C GLU A 2 9.99 12.89 -10.09
N MET A 3 10.98 12.28 -9.44
CA MET A 3 11.29 12.52 -8.03
C MET A 3 11.96 13.89 -7.89
N ASP A 4 11.49 14.70 -6.95
CA ASP A 4 12.16 15.96 -6.64
C ASP A 4 13.37 15.75 -5.70
N GLN A 5 14.00 16.85 -5.29
CA GLN A 5 15.16 16.80 -4.40
C GLN A 5 14.83 16.24 -3.00
N ILE A 6 13.63 16.54 -2.48
CA ILE A 6 13.19 16.06 -1.17
C ILE A 6 12.88 14.57 -1.25
N ASP A 7 12.21 14.13 -2.32
CA ASP A 7 11.93 12.72 -2.57
C ASP A 7 13.24 11.91 -2.64
N SER A 8 14.24 12.42 -3.35
CA SER A 8 15.53 11.77 -3.53
C SER A 8 16.30 11.65 -2.21
N LEU A 9 16.33 12.73 -1.41
CA LEU A 9 16.97 12.73 -0.10
C LEU A 9 16.26 11.80 0.90
N ALA A 10 14.93 11.78 0.87
CA ALA A 10 14.14 10.89 1.70
C ALA A 10 14.42 9.43 1.32
N ALA A 11 14.40 9.10 0.03
CA ALA A 11 14.66 7.74 -0.45
C ALA A 11 16.05 7.23 -0.08
N SER A 12 17.08 8.07 -0.16
CA SER A 12 18.44 7.67 0.21
C SER A 12 18.66 7.49 1.72
N SER A 13 17.78 8.06 2.56
CA SER A 13 17.95 8.08 4.01
C SER A 13 16.95 7.19 4.76
N LEU A 14 15.85 6.82 4.11
CA LEU A 14 14.70 6.11 4.69
C LEU A 14 14.34 4.85 3.90
N GLU A 15 15.31 4.19 3.28
CA GLU A 15 15.11 2.93 2.56
C GLU A 15 14.37 1.91 3.44
N GLY A 16 13.31 1.29 2.90
CA GLY A 16 12.45 0.36 3.65
C GLY A 16 11.49 1.03 4.66
N TYR A 17 11.56 2.34 4.85
CA TYR A 17 10.67 3.12 5.73
C TYR A 17 9.85 4.18 4.97
N LEU A 18 10.21 4.47 3.72
CA LEU A 18 9.53 5.42 2.86
C LEU A 18 8.51 4.73 1.95
N VAL A 19 7.27 5.24 1.93
CA VAL A 19 6.19 4.70 1.09
C VAL A 19 5.53 5.84 0.35
N ARG A 20 5.26 5.64 -0.95
CA ARG A 20 4.54 6.61 -1.76
C ARG A 20 3.08 6.74 -1.30
N LYS A 21 2.73 7.92 -0.78
CA LYS A 21 1.41 8.18 -0.18
C LYS A 21 0.24 7.98 -1.15
N ASN A 22 0.42 8.24 -2.44
CA ASN A 22 -0.65 8.12 -3.43
C ASN A 22 -1.12 6.68 -3.65
N LEU A 23 -0.32 5.67 -3.29
CA LEU A 23 -0.68 4.25 -3.42
C LEU A 23 -1.95 3.89 -2.62
N VAL A 24 -2.23 4.60 -1.53
CA VAL A 24 -3.47 4.40 -0.74
C VAL A 24 -4.74 4.60 -1.58
N ARG A 25 -4.67 5.46 -2.61
CA ARG A 25 -5.81 5.74 -3.48
C ARG A 25 -6.18 4.54 -4.35
N THR A 26 -5.23 3.66 -4.65
CA THR A 26 -5.44 2.44 -5.43
C THR A 26 -6.49 1.53 -4.81
N PHE A 27 -6.67 1.56 -3.49
CA PHE A 27 -7.61 0.70 -2.76
C PHE A 27 -8.78 1.45 -2.11
N SER A 28 -8.88 2.77 -2.35
CA SER A 28 -9.88 3.61 -1.69
C SER A 28 -11.30 3.15 -2.04
N ARG A 29 -12.12 2.90 -1.01
CA ARG A 29 -13.54 2.47 -1.13
C ARG A 29 -13.76 1.12 -1.84
N GLN A 30 -12.70 0.39 -2.18
CA GLN A 30 -12.82 -0.94 -2.80
C GLN A 30 -13.05 -2.04 -1.78
N PHE A 31 -12.58 -1.83 -0.55
CA PHE A 31 -12.68 -2.78 0.55
C PHE A 31 -13.32 -2.11 1.77
N PRO A 32 -14.21 -2.80 2.51
CA PRO A 32 -14.79 -2.28 3.76
C PRO A 32 -13.79 -2.34 4.93
N VAL A 33 -12.57 -1.83 4.74
CA VAL A 33 -11.55 -1.69 5.79
C VAL A 33 -11.25 -0.21 6.04
N PRO A 34 -10.89 0.17 7.28
CA PRO A 34 -10.38 1.51 7.55
C PRO A 34 -9.12 1.82 6.74
N THR A 35 -8.95 3.08 6.35
CA THR A 35 -7.79 3.54 5.54
C THR A 35 -6.45 3.17 6.18
N TYR A 36 -6.32 3.25 7.50
CA TYR A 36 -5.06 2.93 8.19
C TYR A 36 -4.62 1.47 8.00
N VAL A 37 -5.55 0.54 7.74
CA VAL A 37 -5.21 -0.86 7.47
C VAL A 37 -4.54 -0.98 6.11
N VAL A 38 -5.06 -0.27 5.10
CA VAL A 38 -4.44 -0.17 3.78
C VAL A 38 -3.06 0.48 3.89
N GLU A 39 -2.95 1.56 4.65
CA GLU A 39 -1.67 2.24 4.88
C GLU A 39 -0.64 1.34 5.58
N PHE A 40 -1.07 0.54 6.55
CA PHE A 40 -0.21 -0.44 7.21
C PHE A 40 0.30 -1.51 6.23
N LEU A 41 -0.58 -2.05 5.38
CA LEU A 41 -0.20 -3.06 4.39
C LEU A 41 0.73 -2.50 3.32
N LEU A 42 0.44 -1.30 2.82
CA LEU A 42 1.34 -0.57 1.92
C LEU A 42 2.69 -0.28 2.56
N GLY A 43 2.71 0.09 3.85
CA GLY A 43 3.94 0.26 4.62
C GLY A 43 4.77 -1.01 4.72
N ARG A 44 4.12 -2.17 4.78
CA ARG A 44 4.79 -3.47 4.88
C ARG A 44 5.33 -3.98 3.55
N TYR A 45 4.66 -3.71 2.43
CA TYR A 45 4.96 -4.35 1.15
C TYR A 45 5.38 -3.39 0.04
N CYS A 46 5.19 -2.08 0.20
CA CYS A 46 5.47 -1.07 -0.83
C CYS A 46 6.44 0.02 -0.35
N ALA A 47 7.30 -0.27 0.64
CA ALA A 47 8.29 0.66 1.16
C ALA A 47 9.53 0.76 0.26
N SER A 48 9.32 1.14 -1.01
CA SER A 48 10.34 1.23 -2.05
C SER A 48 10.06 2.40 -3.00
N ILE A 49 11.08 2.77 -3.78
CA ILE A 49 10.97 3.71 -4.91
C ILE A 49 11.06 3.00 -6.28
N ASP A 50 11.49 1.74 -6.29
CA ASP A 50 11.53 0.89 -7.48
C ASP A 50 10.10 0.54 -7.92
N GLN A 51 9.81 0.68 -9.21
CA GLN A 51 8.45 0.47 -9.69
C GLN A 51 8.03 -1.00 -9.71
N ASP A 52 8.96 -1.91 -9.96
CA ASP A 52 8.67 -3.34 -10.04
C ASP A 52 8.42 -3.90 -8.63
N GLU A 53 9.22 -3.49 -7.64
CA GLU A 53 8.99 -3.84 -6.24
C GLU A 53 7.66 -3.28 -5.72
N ILE A 54 7.32 -2.04 -6.07
CA ILE A 54 6.02 -1.46 -5.71
C ILE A 54 4.89 -2.26 -6.35
N HIS A 55 5.03 -2.69 -7.61
CA HIS A 55 4.00 -3.45 -8.30
C HIS A 55 3.76 -4.82 -7.64
N GLU A 56 4.82 -5.56 -7.35
CA GLU A 56 4.73 -6.83 -6.61
C GLU A 56 4.07 -6.63 -5.24
N GLY A 57 4.48 -5.58 -4.51
CA GLY A 57 3.88 -5.23 -3.23
C GLY A 57 2.38 -4.96 -3.32
N LEU A 58 1.93 -4.24 -4.35
CA LEU A 58 0.51 -3.97 -4.57
C LEU A 58 -0.29 -5.25 -4.83
N GLU A 59 0.24 -6.22 -5.57
CA GLU A 59 -0.41 -7.51 -5.79
C GLU A 59 -0.59 -8.28 -4.48
N ILE A 60 0.42 -8.26 -3.61
CA ILE A 60 0.36 -8.88 -2.28
C ILE A 60 -0.73 -8.20 -1.43
N VAL A 61 -0.75 -6.86 -1.40
CA VAL A 61 -1.75 -6.10 -0.65
C VAL A 61 -3.17 -6.41 -1.15
N GLN A 62 -3.38 -6.42 -2.46
CA GLN A 62 -4.66 -6.75 -3.09
C GLN A 62 -5.13 -8.15 -2.66
N ARG A 63 -4.25 -9.15 -2.71
CA ARG A 63 -4.56 -10.53 -2.32
C ARG A 63 -4.92 -10.64 -0.83
N GLN A 64 -4.18 -9.93 0.04
CA GLN A 64 -4.45 -9.94 1.48
C GLN A 64 -5.79 -9.28 1.81
N LEU A 65 -6.09 -8.14 1.17
CA LEU A 65 -7.38 -7.46 1.33
C LEU A 65 -8.53 -8.34 0.84
N GLN A 66 -8.42 -8.96 -0.34
CA GLN A 66 -9.45 -9.87 -0.85
C GLN A 66 -9.67 -11.09 0.05
N SER A 67 -8.60 -11.69 0.58
CA SER A 67 -8.70 -12.90 1.40
C SER A 67 -9.23 -12.66 2.81
N ARG A 68 -9.04 -11.47 3.37
CA ARG A 68 -9.32 -11.18 4.79
C ARG A 68 -10.46 -10.21 5.02
N THR A 69 -10.93 -9.55 3.98
CA THR A 69 -12.00 -8.56 4.12
C THR A 69 -13.34 -9.26 3.94
N VAL A 70 -14.06 -9.41 5.05
CA VAL A 70 -15.46 -9.85 5.03
C VAL A 70 -16.32 -8.70 4.53
N LYS A 71 -17.11 -8.92 3.48
CA LYS A 71 -18.09 -7.94 3.04
C LYS A 71 -19.29 -7.96 4.00
N ALA A 72 -19.90 -6.81 4.23
CA ALA A 72 -21.16 -6.75 4.97
C ALA A 72 -22.19 -7.67 4.29
N GLY A 73 -22.59 -8.74 4.97
CA GLY A 73 -23.48 -9.80 4.45
C GLY A 73 -22.82 -11.15 4.16
N GLU A 74 -21.49 -11.27 4.24
CA GLU A 74 -20.72 -12.52 4.16
C GLU A 74 -20.18 -12.94 5.54
N GLU A 75 -20.83 -12.51 6.62
CA GLU A 75 -20.49 -12.96 7.97
C GLU A 75 -20.87 -14.44 8.09
N GLU A 76 -19.90 -15.33 8.37
CA GLU A 76 -20.22 -16.70 8.73
C GLU A 76 -21.00 -16.70 10.06
N LEU A 77 -22.23 -17.24 10.01
CA LEU A 77 -23.15 -17.44 11.13
C LEU A 77 -22.65 -18.50 12.12
#